data_AF-A0AAU7XVN8-F1
#
_entry.id   AF-A0AAU7XVN8-F1
#
_cell.length_a   1.000
_cell.length_b   1.000
_cell.length_c   1.000
_cell.angle_alpha   90.00
_cell.angle_beta   90.00
_cell.angle_gamma   90.00
#
_symmetry.space_group_name_H-M   'P 1'
#
loop_
_entity.id
_entity.type
_entity.pdbx_description
1 polymer ?
#
loop_
_entity_poly.entity_id
_entity_poly.type
_entity_poly.pdbx_seq_one_letter_code
_entity_poly.pdbx_strand_id
1 'polypeptide(L)'
;MQELLTIISAIVFAVVALLPFVAKQWVKSWFGKDLEIMKTSLQKEIVSLQQLNAISQPTLEKVFSKKIEVYTELSKIKNEFIRYKNESHEPAVSDNYENITERFNGYFERCRNVIEINKLYISGELSKKYDEWYQLAYPYYQESEIDGYEVYSHSWGKAEDAANAHFASLAAIDRMIHETMPQMEAIFAQVDQDIAQIRSYVDLAIRTNPSVISA
;
A
#
# COMPACT_ATOMS: atom_id res chain seq x y z
N MET A 1 -38.92 58.82 31.88
CA MET A 1 -39.17 57.76 30.87
C MET A 1 -38.57 58.12 29.50
N GLN A 2 -38.71 59.35 29.00
CA GLN A 2 -38.09 59.80 27.74
C GLN A 2 -36.55 59.80 27.74
N GLU A 3 -35.90 60.17 28.85
CA GLU A 3 -34.43 60.16 28.96
C GLU A 3 -33.81 58.76 28.92
N LEU A 4 -34.55 57.74 29.37
CA LEU A 4 -34.07 56.35 29.32
C LEU A 4 -34.12 55.80 27.88
N LEU A 5 -35.15 56.20 27.12
CA LEU A 5 -35.32 55.82 25.72
C LEU A 5 -34.29 56.47 24.79
N THR A 6 -33.89 57.72 25.05
CA THR A 6 -32.83 58.40 24.29
C THR A 6 -31.44 57.83 24.55
N ILE A 7 -31.14 57.43 25.80
CA ILE A 7 -29.88 56.76 26.13
C ILE A 7 -29.82 55.38 25.45
N ILE A 8 -30.90 54.60 25.51
CA ILE A 8 -30.96 53.28 24.85
C ILE A 8 -30.83 53.44 23.32
N SER A 9 -31.49 54.41 22.70
CA SER A 9 -31.37 54.61 21.25
C SER A 9 -29.96 55.05 20.83
N ALA A 10 -29.29 55.86 21.64
CA ALA A 10 -27.92 56.29 21.38
C ALA A 10 -26.92 55.12 21.48
N ILE A 11 -27.11 54.23 22.47
CA ILE A 11 -26.28 53.02 22.63
C ILE A 11 -26.51 52.06 21.45
N VAL A 12 -27.77 51.84 21.04
CA VAL A 12 -28.08 50.99 19.88
C VAL A 12 -27.46 51.55 18.60
N PHE A 13 -27.53 52.86 18.37
CA PHE A 13 -26.88 53.49 17.21
C PHE A 13 -25.35 53.34 17.24
N ALA A 14 -24.72 53.50 18.41
CA ALA A 14 -23.28 53.33 18.55
C ALA A 14 -22.83 51.88 18.30
N VAL A 15 -23.59 50.90 18.81
CA VAL A 15 -23.30 49.47 18.60
C VAL A 15 -23.49 49.09 17.12
N VAL A 16 -24.56 49.57 16.48
CA VAL A 16 -24.81 49.31 15.05
C VAL A 16 -23.74 49.96 14.15
N ALA A 17 -23.25 51.14 14.51
CA ALA A 17 -22.16 51.81 13.79
C ALA A 17 -20.80 51.09 13.96
N LEU A 18 -20.58 50.39 15.07
CA LEU A 18 -19.35 49.65 15.35
C LEU A 18 -19.32 48.24 14.72
N LEU A 19 -20.49 47.63 14.45
CA LEU A 19 -20.59 46.33 13.78
C LEU A 19 -19.80 46.21 12.46
N PRO A 20 -19.89 47.16 11.50
CA PRO A 20 -19.12 47.06 10.25
C PRO A 20 -17.61 47.20 10.46
N PHE A 21 -17.17 47.94 11.48
CA PHE A 21 -15.75 48.07 11.83
C PHE A 21 -15.19 46.77 12.41
N VAL A 22 -15.93 46.18 13.36
CA VAL A 22 -15.58 44.89 13.97
C VAL A 22 -15.61 43.77 12.92
N ALA A 23 -16.63 43.74 12.04
CA ALA A 23 -16.71 42.78 10.94
C ALA A 23 -15.53 42.92 9.98
N LYS A 24 -15.15 44.14 9.60
CA LYS A 24 -13.99 44.39 8.73
C LYS A 24 -12.67 43.93 9.35
N GLN A 25 -12.51 44.11 10.67
CA GLN A 25 -11.31 43.71 11.41
C GLN A 25 -11.24 42.18 11.59
N TRP A 26 -12.38 41.53 11.84
CA TRP A 26 -12.51 40.07 11.88
C TRP A 26 -12.22 39.42 10.53
N VAL A 27 -12.81 39.95 9.46
CA VAL A 27 -12.57 39.47 8.08
C VAL A 27 -11.09 39.61 7.73
N LYS A 28 -10.45 40.75 8.04
CA LYS A 28 -9.01 40.95 7.81
C LYS A 28 -8.13 39.99 8.61
N SER A 29 -8.50 39.69 9.87
CA SER A 29 -7.78 38.73 10.71
C SER A 29 -7.94 37.29 10.21
N TRP A 30 -9.15 36.92 9.77
CA TRP A 30 -9.45 35.59 9.26
C TRP A 30 -8.75 35.33 7.92
N PHE A 31 -8.85 36.28 6.98
CA PHE A 31 -8.09 36.22 5.72
C PHE A 31 -6.58 36.17 5.98
N GLY A 32 -6.06 36.89 6.99
CA GLY A 32 -4.65 36.83 7.35
C GLY A 32 -4.20 35.44 7.81
N LYS A 33 -5.00 34.77 8.64
CA LYS A 33 -4.71 33.41 9.12
C LYS A 33 -4.76 32.38 7.99
N ASP A 34 -5.76 32.45 7.12
CA ASP A 34 -5.88 31.52 5.98
C ASP A 34 -4.72 31.69 4.99
N LEU A 35 -4.29 32.93 4.76
CA LEU A 35 -3.14 33.23 3.91
C LEU A 35 -1.84 32.72 4.52
N GLU A 36 -1.71 32.76 5.85
CA GLU A 36 -0.57 32.20 6.58
C GLU A 36 -0.55 30.67 6.54
N ILE A 37 -1.71 30.02 6.71
CA ILE A 37 -1.86 28.56 6.56
C ILE A 37 -1.51 28.14 5.14
N MET A 38 -2.04 28.84 4.13
CA MET A 38 -1.78 28.56 2.71
C MET A 38 -0.31 28.80 2.34
N LYS A 39 0.31 29.86 2.87
CA LYS A 39 1.74 30.11 2.70
C LYS A 39 2.58 28.99 3.31
N THR A 40 2.18 28.49 4.46
CA THR A 40 2.90 27.40 5.15
C THR A 40 2.73 26.08 4.40
N SER A 41 1.54 25.79 3.85
CA SER A 41 1.33 24.59 3.02
C SER A 41 2.12 24.67 1.72
N LEU A 42 2.09 25.82 1.03
CA LEU A 42 2.88 26.06 -0.18
C LEU A 42 4.38 26.00 0.10
N GLN A 43 4.86 26.50 1.24
CA GLN A 43 6.27 26.35 1.63
C GLN A 43 6.65 24.89 1.88
N LYS A 44 5.80 24.09 2.53
CA LYS A 44 6.06 22.65 2.69
C LYS A 44 6.10 21.94 1.34
N GLU A 45 5.21 22.29 0.44
CA GLU A 45 5.17 21.76 -0.92
C GLU A 45 6.42 22.17 -1.71
N ILE A 46 6.82 23.45 -1.67
CA ILE A 46 8.07 23.95 -2.27
C ILE A 46 9.29 23.23 -1.70
N VAL A 47 9.37 23.01 -0.38
CA VAL A 47 10.48 22.29 0.25
C VAL A 47 10.51 20.83 -0.19
N SER A 48 9.35 20.16 -0.29
CA SER A 48 9.28 18.80 -0.82
C SER A 48 9.71 18.73 -2.29
N LEU A 49 9.33 19.73 -3.10
CA LEU A 49 9.75 19.84 -4.50
C LEU A 49 11.24 20.18 -4.62
N GLN A 50 11.81 20.97 -3.71
CA GLN A 50 13.24 21.24 -3.64
C GLN A 50 14.05 20.00 -3.23
N GLN A 51 13.54 19.18 -2.32
CA GLN A 51 14.15 17.90 -1.95
C GLN A 51 14.10 16.89 -3.12
N LEU A 52 13.03 16.91 -3.92
CA LEU A 52 12.95 16.14 -5.17
C LEU A 52 13.91 16.66 -6.24
N ASN A 53 14.11 17.98 -6.34
CA ASN A 53 15.10 18.61 -7.23
C ASN A 53 16.56 18.36 -6.82
N ALA A 54 16.82 17.94 -5.57
CA ALA A 54 18.14 17.50 -5.14
C ALA A 54 18.50 16.08 -5.64
N ILE A 55 17.49 15.32 -6.08
CA ILE A 55 17.67 14.01 -6.70
C ILE A 55 17.90 14.22 -8.20
N SER A 56 19.04 13.78 -8.71
CA SER A 56 19.32 13.91 -10.14
C SER A 56 18.27 13.18 -10.97
N GLN A 57 17.89 13.74 -12.13
CA GLN A 57 16.98 13.08 -13.08
C GLN A 57 17.37 11.61 -13.36
N PRO A 58 18.65 11.26 -13.61
CA PRO A 58 19.07 9.87 -13.78
C PRO A 58 18.75 8.97 -12.57
N THR A 59 18.79 9.52 -11.35
CA THR A 59 18.42 8.77 -10.14
C THR A 59 16.91 8.53 -10.08
N LEU A 60 16.09 9.52 -10.43
CA LEU A 60 14.64 9.37 -10.51
C LEU A 60 14.24 8.34 -11.57
N GLU A 61 14.85 8.39 -12.75
CA GLU A 61 14.64 7.42 -13.84
C GLU A 61 15.00 6.00 -13.41
N LYS A 62 16.13 5.80 -12.70
CA LYS A 62 16.50 4.49 -12.13
C LYS A 62 15.49 3.99 -11.11
N VAL A 63 15.05 4.86 -10.18
CA VAL A 63 14.06 4.48 -9.17
C VAL A 63 12.74 4.10 -9.85
N PHE A 64 12.26 4.92 -10.78
CA PHE A 64 11.02 4.66 -11.52
C PHE A 64 11.10 3.37 -12.35
N SER A 65 12.22 3.14 -13.03
CA SER A 65 12.46 1.90 -13.78
C SER A 65 12.39 0.68 -12.86
N LYS A 66 13.03 0.75 -11.69
CA LYS A 66 12.98 -0.34 -10.71
C LYS A 66 11.57 -0.55 -10.16
N LYS A 67 10.79 0.51 -9.93
CA LYS A 67 9.37 0.38 -9.56
C LYS A 67 8.60 -0.39 -10.64
N ILE A 68 8.73 -0.02 -11.91
CA ILE A 68 8.04 -0.72 -13.01
C ILE A 68 8.40 -2.21 -13.02
N GLU A 69 9.68 -2.55 -12.89
CA GLU A 69 10.14 -3.94 -12.82
C GLU A 69 9.46 -4.71 -11.69
N VAL A 70 9.46 -4.16 -10.47
CA VAL A 70 8.86 -4.79 -9.28
C VAL A 70 7.37 -5.01 -9.47
N TYR A 71 6.62 -3.99 -9.90
CA TYR A 71 5.18 -4.12 -10.12
C TYR A 71 4.84 -5.05 -11.30
N THR A 72 5.72 -5.17 -12.29
CA THR A 72 5.58 -6.15 -13.38
C THR A 72 5.69 -7.57 -12.85
N GLU A 73 6.69 -7.85 -12.01
CA GLU A 73 6.85 -9.17 -11.38
C GLU A 73 5.67 -9.52 -10.45
N LEU A 74 5.24 -8.57 -9.61
CA LEU A 74 4.05 -8.76 -8.77
C LEU A 74 2.79 -9.02 -9.59
N SER A 75 2.62 -8.32 -10.71
CA SER A 75 1.50 -8.52 -11.63
C SER A 75 1.51 -9.92 -12.27
N LYS A 76 2.69 -10.44 -12.65
CA LYS A 76 2.83 -11.81 -13.16
C LYS A 76 2.39 -12.84 -12.12
N ILE A 77 2.89 -12.73 -10.89
CA ILE A 77 2.53 -13.61 -9.77
C ILE A 77 1.03 -13.58 -9.53
N LYS A 78 0.44 -12.38 -9.46
CA LYS A 78 -1.00 -12.20 -9.33
C LYS A 78 -1.78 -12.90 -10.44
N ASN A 79 -1.41 -12.68 -11.70
CA ASN A 79 -2.14 -13.23 -12.84
C ASN A 79 -2.08 -14.76 -12.82
N GLU A 80 -0.93 -15.34 -12.48
CA GLU A 80 -0.79 -16.79 -12.29
C GLU A 80 -1.65 -17.30 -11.14
N PHE A 81 -1.67 -16.60 -10.00
CA PHE A 81 -2.50 -16.92 -8.84
C PHE A 81 -3.99 -16.88 -9.17
N ILE A 82 -4.49 -15.79 -9.78
CA ILE A 82 -5.90 -15.62 -10.15
C ILE A 82 -6.29 -16.70 -11.16
N ARG A 83 -5.43 -16.95 -12.15
CA ARG A 83 -5.64 -18.00 -13.15
C ARG A 83 -5.78 -19.36 -12.48
N TYR A 84 -4.85 -19.72 -11.61
CA TYR A 84 -4.92 -20.98 -10.88
C TYR A 84 -6.18 -21.06 -10.01
N LYS A 85 -6.48 -20.03 -9.20
CA LYS A 85 -7.65 -19.98 -8.33
C LYS A 85 -8.98 -20.15 -9.09
N ASN A 86 -9.10 -19.59 -10.29
CA ASN A 86 -10.34 -19.56 -11.05
C ASN A 86 -10.47 -20.68 -12.09
N GLU A 87 -9.35 -21.14 -12.66
CA GLU A 87 -9.33 -22.13 -13.75
C GLU A 87 -9.07 -23.55 -13.25
N SER A 88 -8.51 -23.72 -12.04
CA SER A 88 -8.37 -25.04 -11.42
C SER A 88 -9.72 -25.59 -10.97
N HIS A 89 -10.50 -26.05 -11.94
CA HIS A 89 -11.46 -27.12 -11.74
C HIS A 89 -10.62 -28.38 -11.59
N GLU A 90 -10.68 -29.05 -10.44
CA GLU A 90 -9.93 -30.29 -10.18
C GLU A 90 -9.98 -31.25 -11.38
N PRO A 91 -8.84 -31.70 -11.91
CA PRO A 91 -8.78 -32.96 -12.62
C PRO A 91 -8.44 -34.05 -11.61
N ALA A 92 -9.37 -35.00 -11.49
CA ALA A 92 -9.18 -36.30 -10.86
C ALA A 92 -7.75 -36.86 -11.05
N VAL A 93 -7.17 -37.33 -9.94
CA VAL A 93 -6.19 -38.41 -9.83
C VAL A 93 -5.22 -38.51 -11.03
N SER A 94 -4.09 -37.80 -10.98
CA SER A 94 -2.94 -38.10 -11.84
C SER A 94 -1.64 -38.12 -11.03
N ASP A 95 -0.73 -39.03 -11.37
CA ASP A 95 0.44 -39.46 -10.57
C ASP A 95 1.57 -38.41 -10.38
N ASN A 96 1.31 -37.12 -10.64
CA ASN A 96 2.29 -36.03 -10.58
C ASN A 96 1.77 -34.80 -9.81
N TYR A 97 0.94 -34.99 -8.78
CA TYR A 97 0.35 -33.89 -8.03
C TYR A 97 1.39 -33.13 -7.20
N GLU A 98 1.75 -31.93 -7.67
CA GLU A 98 2.16 -30.83 -6.79
C GLU A 98 0.93 -30.52 -5.90
N ASN A 99 1.10 -30.56 -4.58
CA ASN A 99 -0.01 -30.37 -3.65
C ASN A 99 -0.62 -28.96 -3.87
N ILE A 100 -1.94 -28.83 -3.87
CA ILE A 100 -2.64 -27.53 -4.00
C ILE A 100 -2.10 -26.52 -2.98
N THR A 101 -1.86 -26.98 -1.75
CA THR A 101 -1.22 -26.22 -0.68
C THR A 101 0.16 -25.70 -1.10
N GLU A 102 1.01 -26.56 -1.67
CA GLU A 102 2.35 -26.17 -2.13
C GLU A 102 2.29 -25.13 -3.24
N ARG A 103 1.35 -25.28 -4.17
CA ARG A 103 1.22 -24.34 -5.29
C ARG A 103 0.75 -22.97 -4.82
N PHE A 104 -0.24 -22.90 -3.93
CA PHE A 104 -0.63 -21.63 -3.32
C PHE A 104 0.48 -21.03 -2.45
N ASN A 105 1.17 -21.85 -1.66
CA ASN A 105 2.33 -21.42 -0.87
C ASN A 105 3.42 -20.83 -1.79
N GLY A 106 3.66 -21.45 -2.95
CA GLY A 106 4.61 -20.96 -3.95
C GLY A 106 4.26 -19.55 -4.46
N TYR A 107 2.98 -19.20 -4.63
CA TYR A 107 2.57 -17.84 -4.96
C TYR A 107 2.81 -16.86 -3.80
N PHE A 108 2.49 -17.28 -2.57
CA PHE A 108 2.65 -16.47 -1.37
C PHE A 108 4.13 -16.15 -1.14
N GLU A 109 5.00 -17.16 -1.19
CA GLU A 109 6.46 -17.03 -1.06
C GLU A 109 7.06 -16.16 -2.17
N ARG A 110 6.64 -16.34 -3.43
CA ARG A 110 7.11 -15.48 -4.52
C ARG A 110 6.70 -14.03 -4.31
N CYS A 111 5.46 -13.78 -3.90
CA CYS A 111 4.98 -12.43 -3.60
C CYS A 111 5.78 -11.79 -2.46
N ARG A 112 5.92 -12.53 -1.36
CA ARG A 112 6.72 -12.17 -0.18
C ARG A 112 8.14 -11.78 -0.57
N ASN A 113 8.85 -12.65 -1.29
CA ASN A 113 10.23 -12.42 -1.69
C ASN A 113 10.38 -11.16 -2.54
N VAL A 114 9.48 -10.93 -3.51
CA VAL A 114 9.53 -9.72 -4.33
C VAL A 114 9.32 -8.46 -3.48
N ILE A 115 8.38 -8.49 -2.53
CA ILE A 115 8.12 -7.35 -1.63
C ILE A 115 9.30 -7.10 -0.69
N GLU A 116 9.83 -8.14 -0.04
CA GLU A 116 10.92 -8.02 0.94
C GLU A 116 12.22 -7.50 0.32
N ILE A 117 12.58 -7.96 -0.88
CA ILE A 117 13.78 -7.52 -1.59
C ILE A 117 13.63 -6.07 -2.10
N ASN A 118 12.39 -5.61 -2.33
CA ASN A 118 12.11 -4.34 -2.99
C ASN A 118 11.31 -3.35 -2.14
N LYS A 119 11.45 -3.41 -0.80
CA LYS A 119 10.71 -2.54 0.15
C LYS A 119 10.79 -1.04 -0.16
N LEU A 120 11.89 -0.56 -0.75
CA LEU A 120 12.06 0.85 -1.11
C LEU A 120 11.34 1.26 -2.41
N TYR A 121 10.86 0.29 -3.19
CA TYR A 121 10.29 0.50 -4.52
C TYR A 121 8.78 0.23 -4.58
N ILE A 122 8.18 -0.22 -3.49
CA ILE A 122 6.73 -0.40 -3.36
C ILE A 122 6.07 0.85 -2.76
N SER A 123 4.74 0.94 -2.89
CA SER A 123 3.94 1.98 -2.25
C SER A 123 3.83 1.74 -0.74
N GLY A 124 3.57 2.81 0.01
CA GLY A 124 3.33 2.71 1.45
C GLY A 124 2.11 1.85 1.78
N GLU A 125 1.04 1.96 0.97
CA GLU A 125 -0.17 1.16 1.15
C GLU A 125 0.08 -0.33 0.88
N LEU A 126 0.86 -0.67 -0.15
CA LEU A 126 1.26 -2.05 -0.43
C LEU A 126 2.12 -2.61 0.72
N SER A 127 3.07 -1.83 1.23
CA SER A 127 3.87 -2.23 2.40
C SER A 127 3.00 -2.50 3.61
N LYS A 128 2.01 -1.64 3.87
CA LYS A 128 1.11 -1.81 5.02
C LYS A 128 0.28 -3.09 4.92
N LYS A 129 -0.32 -3.36 3.76
CA LYS A 129 -1.08 -4.59 3.52
C LYS A 129 -0.22 -5.84 3.63
N TYR A 130 1.02 -5.75 3.16
CA TYR A 130 2.01 -6.80 3.32
C TYR A 130 2.31 -7.07 4.80
N ASP A 131 2.58 -6.03 5.60
CA ASP A 131 2.88 -6.17 7.01
C ASP A 131 1.67 -6.76 7.78
N GLU A 132 0.45 -6.34 7.45
CA GLU A 132 -0.81 -6.90 8.00
C GLU A 132 -0.95 -8.40 7.67
N TRP A 133 -0.71 -8.79 6.42
CA TRP A 133 -0.69 -10.21 6.02
C TRP A 133 0.40 -10.99 6.76
N TYR A 134 1.63 -10.47 6.79
CA TYR A 134 2.77 -11.17 7.36
C TYR A 134 2.61 -11.40 8.87
N GLN A 135 2.02 -10.44 9.59
CA GLN A 135 1.71 -10.61 11.01
C GLN A 135 0.75 -11.79 11.27
N LEU A 136 -0.19 -12.04 10.35
CA LEU A 136 -1.11 -13.17 10.44
C LEU A 136 -0.48 -14.47 9.96
N ALA A 137 0.37 -14.42 8.94
CA ALA A 137 1.03 -15.60 8.38
C ALA A 137 2.17 -16.13 9.27
N TYR A 138 2.87 -15.24 9.98
CA TYR A 138 4.07 -15.56 10.75
C TYR A 138 3.92 -16.71 11.76
N PRO A 139 2.86 -16.78 12.58
CA PRO A 139 2.66 -17.91 13.50
C PRO A 139 2.59 -19.27 12.80
N TYR A 140 1.99 -19.35 11.61
CA TYR A 140 1.90 -20.60 10.85
C TYR A 140 3.24 -21.01 10.25
N TYR A 141 4.08 -20.06 9.85
CA TYR A 141 5.45 -20.38 9.44
C TYR A 141 6.26 -20.97 10.61
N GLN A 142 6.10 -20.41 11.81
CA GLN A 142 6.75 -20.96 13.01
C GLN A 142 6.23 -22.36 13.34
N GLU A 143 4.92 -22.56 13.28
CA GLU A 143 4.30 -23.88 13.52
C GLU A 143 4.77 -24.91 12.47
N SER A 144 4.76 -24.54 11.19
CA SER A 144 5.27 -25.38 10.10
C SER A 144 6.73 -25.80 10.30
N GLU A 145 7.58 -24.92 10.82
CA GLU A 145 8.99 -25.22 11.11
C GLU A 145 9.12 -26.18 12.30
N ILE A 146 8.33 -25.96 13.36
CA ILE A 146 8.31 -26.81 14.55
C ILE A 146 7.82 -28.22 14.19
N ASP A 147 6.70 -28.34 13.48
CA ASP A 147 6.12 -29.62 13.07
C ASP A 147 7.09 -30.43 12.20
N GLY A 148 7.75 -29.76 11.25
CA GLY A 148 8.77 -30.39 10.41
C GLY A 148 9.99 -30.85 11.22
N TYR A 149 10.45 -30.04 12.18
CA TYR A 149 11.56 -30.37 13.05
C TYR A 149 11.24 -31.53 14.00
N GLU A 150 10.06 -31.53 14.62
CA GLU A 150 9.63 -32.58 15.54
C GLU A 150 9.62 -33.94 14.84
N VAL A 151 9.02 -34.02 13.65
CA VAL A 151 8.99 -35.29 12.89
C VAL A 151 10.39 -35.71 12.45
N TYR A 152 11.23 -34.78 11.99
CA TYR A 152 12.60 -35.09 11.59
C TYR A 152 13.48 -35.53 12.78
N SER A 153 13.29 -34.95 13.97
CA SER A 153 14.07 -35.26 15.18
C SER A 153 13.79 -36.66 15.74
N HIS A 154 12.59 -37.20 15.50
CA HIS A 154 12.21 -38.58 15.85
C HIS A 154 12.56 -39.60 14.76
N SER A 155 13.23 -39.13 13.72
CA SER A 155 13.49 -39.89 12.51
C SER A 155 14.93 -40.41 12.47
N TRP A 156 15.10 -41.68 12.08
CA TRP A 156 16.39 -42.37 12.12
C TRP A 156 17.18 -42.21 10.81
N GLY A 157 16.94 -41.13 10.07
CA GLY A 157 17.74 -40.72 8.90
C GLY A 157 17.39 -41.41 7.58
N LYS A 158 16.16 -41.90 7.40
CA LYS A 158 15.69 -42.52 6.14
C LYS A 158 15.06 -41.49 5.20
N ALA A 159 15.06 -41.76 3.90
CA ALA A 159 14.41 -40.89 2.91
C ALA A 159 12.90 -40.71 3.14
N GLU A 160 12.23 -41.72 3.70
CA GLU A 160 10.82 -41.67 4.13
C GLU A 160 10.58 -40.61 5.22
N ASP A 161 11.59 -40.33 6.03
CA ASP A 161 11.49 -39.39 7.15
C ASP A 161 11.46 -37.93 6.70
N ALA A 162 12.20 -37.61 5.63
CA ALA A 162 12.17 -36.30 4.99
C ALA A 162 10.80 -36.02 4.34
N ALA A 163 10.20 -37.04 3.72
CA ALA A 163 8.85 -36.94 3.18
C ALA A 163 7.81 -36.74 4.30
N ASN A 164 7.93 -37.46 5.42
CA ASN A 164 7.03 -37.32 6.57
C ASN A 164 7.13 -35.93 7.24
N ALA A 165 8.36 -35.41 7.41
CA ALA A 165 8.58 -34.07 7.93
C ALA A 165 7.99 -32.99 7.01
N HIS A 166 8.12 -33.19 5.69
CA HIS A 166 7.51 -32.32 4.67
C HIS A 166 5.98 -32.35 4.71
N PHE A 167 5.35 -33.52 4.82
CA PHE A 167 3.89 -33.59 4.92
C PHE A 167 3.35 -33.04 6.25
N ALA A 168 4.09 -33.19 7.34
CA ALA A 168 3.72 -32.62 8.64
C ALA A 168 3.73 -31.08 8.60
N SER A 169 4.74 -30.47 7.98
CA SER A 169 4.85 -29.01 7.87
C SER A 169 3.75 -28.39 6.99
N LEU A 170 3.23 -29.13 6.01
CA LEU A 170 2.18 -28.64 5.10
C LEU A 170 0.83 -28.35 5.78
N ALA A 171 0.52 -28.96 6.92
CA ALA A 171 -0.76 -28.74 7.60
C ALA A 171 -0.91 -27.31 8.12
N ALA A 172 0.15 -26.76 8.71
CA ALA A 172 0.16 -25.36 9.17
C ALA A 172 0.11 -24.38 7.98
N ILE A 173 0.83 -24.69 6.89
CA ILE A 173 0.83 -23.90 5.66
C ILE A 173 -0.55 -23.91 4.97
N ASP A 174 -1.25 -25.04 4.97
CA ASP A 174 -2.60 -25.11 4.43
C ASP A 174 -3.57 -24.20 5.19
N ARG A 175 -3.50 -24.21 6.53
CA ARG A 175 -4.29 -23.28 7.35
C ARG A 175 -3.91 -21.83 7.07
N MET A 176 -2.61 -21.51 7.00
CA MET A 176 -2.13 -20.17 6.65
C MET A 176 -2.76 -19.68 5.35
N ILE A 177 -2.75 -20.50 4.30
CA ILE A 177 -3.30 -20.15 2.99
C ILE A 177 -4.79 -19.85 3.10
N HIS A 178 -5.56 -20.73 3.75
CA HIS A 178 -7.01 -20.54 3.89
C HIS A 178 -7.36 -19.31 4.72
N GLU A 179 -6.67 -19.10 5.85
CA GLU A 179 -6.98 -18.03 6.79
C GLU A 179 -6.49 -16.66 6.31
N THR A 180 -5.41 -16.62 5.51
CA THR A 180 -4.81 -15.36 5.03
C THR A 180 -5.06 -15.06 3.55
N MET A 181 -5.84 -15.92 2.85
CA MET A 181 -6.24 -15.71 1.45
C MET A 181 -6.80 -14.30 1.18
N PRO A 182 -7.74 -13.77 2.00
CA PRO A 182 -8.32 -12.45 1.75
C PRO A 182 -7.27 -11.33 1.79
N GLN A 183 -6.26 -11.44 2.66
CA GLN A 183 -5.18 -10.47 2.80
C GLN A 183 -4.23 -10.54 1.61
N MET A 184 -3.92 -11.75 1.12
CA MET A 184 -3.14 -11.90 -0.12
C MET A 184 -3.89 -11.34 -1.33
N GLU A 185 -5.19 -11.57 -1.43
CA GLU A 185 -6.02 -10.94 -2.46
C GLU A 185 -6.05 -9.41 -2.35
N ALA A 186 -6.06 -8.87 -1.13
CA ALA A 186 -5.97 -7.44 -0.89
C ALA A 186 -4.61 -6.85 -1.30
N ILE A 187 -3.52 -7.57 -1.09
CA ILE A 187 -2.18 -7.22 -1.61
C ILE A 187 -2.23 -7.13 -3.13
N PHE A 188 -2.78 -8.14 -3.79
CA PHE A 188 -2.89 -8.16 -5.25
C PHE A 188 -3.82 -7.07 -5.81
N ALA A 189 -4.91 -6.75 -5.12
CA ALA A 189 -5.77 -5.63 -5.48
C ALA A 189 -5.01 -4.29 -5.38
N GLN A 190 -4.15 -4.13 -4.38
CA GLN A 190 -3.31 -2.94 -4.25
C GLN A 190 -2.27 -2.83 -5.38
N VAL A 191 -1.68 -3.96 -5.79
CA VAL A 191 -0.77 -4.00 -6.96
C VAL A 191 -1.45 -3.43 -8.21
N ASP A 192 -2.73 -3.75 -8.45
CA ASP A 192 -3.47 -3.18 -9.58
C ASP A 192 -3.73 -1.68 -9.46
N GLN A 193 -4.03 -1.20 -8.26
CA GLN A 193 -4.20 0.22 -7.99
C GLN A 193 -2.90 0.99 -8.24
N ASP A 194 -1.79 0.47 -7.75
CA ASP A 194 -0.47 1.08 -7.90
C ASP A 194 -0.04 1.10 -9.38
N ILE A 195 -0.29 0.02 -10.13
CA ILE A 195 -0.04 -0.02 -11.58
C ILE A 195 -0.89 0.99 -12.33
N ALA A 196 -2.17 1.13 -11.97
CA ALA A 196 -3.06 2.13 -12.57
C ALA A 196 -2.54 3.56 -12.31
N GLN A 197 -2.05 3.82 -11.10
CA GLN A 197 -1.44 5.09 -10.73
C GLN A 197 -0.16 5.35 -11.52
N ILE A 198 0.74 4.37 -11.64
CA ILE A 198 1.97 4.48 -12.45
C ILE A 198 1.61 4.82 -13.91
N ARG A 199 0.63 4.13 -14.51
CA ARG A 199 0.18 4.42 -15.87
C ARG A 199 -0.35 5.85 -16.00
N SER A 200 -1.12 6.32 -15.04
CA SER A 200 -1.64 7.70 -15.05
C SER A 200 -0.53 8.75 -15.08
N TYR A 201 0.59 8.50 -14.40
CA TYR A 201 1.75 9.38 -14.41
C TYR A 201 2.49 9.35 -15.74
N VAL A 202 2.63 8.18 -16.36
CA VAL A 202 3.21 8.05 -17.70
C VAL A 202 2.35 8.79 -18.73
N ASP A 203 1.03 8.61 -18.70
CA ASP A 203 0.10 9.28 -19.61
C ASP A 203 0.14 10.80 -19.45
N LEU A 204 0.23 11.29 -18.20
CA LEU A 204 0.37 12.71 -17.92
C LEU A 204 1.68 13.25 -18.51
N ALA A 205 2.81 12.58 -18.28
CA ALA A 205 4.11 12.98 -18.78
C ALA A 205 4.14 13.07 -20.31
N ILE A 206 3.54 12.09 -20.99
CA ILE A 206 3.39 12.08 -22.46
C ILE A 206 2.59 13.29 -22.95
N ARG A 207 1.47 13.61 -22.29
CA ARG A 207 0.59 14.73 -22.69
C ARG A 207 1.24 16.09 -22.46
N THR A 208 2.02 16.24 -21.39
CA THR A 208 2.65 17.51 -21.03
C THR A 208 3.97 17.77 -21.76
N ASN A 209 4.58 16.76 -22.39
CA ASN A 209 5.84 16.89 -23.12
C ASN A 209 5.85 16.02 -24.40
N PRO A 210 5.23 16.47 -25.50
CA PRO A 210 5.06 15.68 -26.73
C PRO A 210 6.38 15.30 -27.42
N SER A 211 7.48 15.99 -27.11
CA SER A 211 8.82 15.75 -27.67
C SER A 211 9.46 14.43 -27.23
N VAL A 212 8.90 13.73 -26.23
CA VAL A 212 9.38 12.42 -25.75
C VAL A 212 8.99 11.29 -26.71
N ILE A 213 8.03 11.51 -27.62
CA ILE A 213 7.56 10.49 -28.59
C ILE A 213 8.42 10.48 -29.87
N SER A 214 9.33 11.45 -30.05
CA SER A 214 10.10 11.64 -31.28
C SER A 214 11.59 11.30 -31.19
N ALA A 215 12.01 10.40 -30.29
CA ALA A 215 13.38 9.90 -30.21
C ALA A 215 13.45 8.38 -30.43
#